data_AF-A0A921KJI5-F1
#
_entry.id   AF-A0A921KJI5-F1
#
_cell.length_a   1.000
_cell.length_b   1.000
_cell.length_c   1.000
_cell.angle_alpha   90.00
_cell.angle_beta   90.00
_cell.angle_gamma   90.00
#
_symmetry.space_group_name_H-M   'P 1'
#
loop_
_entity.id
_entity.type
_entity.pdbx_description
1 polymer ?
#
loop_
_entity_poly.entity_id
_entity_poly.type
_entity_poly.pdbx_seq_one_letter_code
_entity_poly.pdbx_strand_id
1 'polypeptide(L)'
;MKISEDICMKFPAILREKLESGEVELPDDTKIEYEPIWAYRGIDRERDDITPVTEKDFQSYASLKRRLKRGMKKTANYYGVSLYQTKTAVENALKFPRPSKKIAKGYVVQEGGPQQTNKETQHICWWLYKDFNISGFVIIEKSDGNE
;
A
#
# COMPACT_ATOMS: atom_id res chain seq x y z
N MET A 1 -2.47 -5.64 17.79
CA MET A 1 -3.33 -4.59 18.39
C MET A 1 -4.79 -4.80 18.00
N LYS A 2 -5.71 -4.68 18.96
CA LYS A 2 -7.16 -4.65 18.69
C LYS A 2 -7.59 -3.24 18.29
N ILE A 3 -8.12 -3.10 17.08
CA ILE A 3 -8.64 -1.84 16.54
C ILE A 3 -10.05 -1.59 17.12
N SER A 4 -10.42 -0.31 17.34
CA SER A 4 -11.77 0.04 17.80
C SER A 4 -12.82 -0.30 16.74
N GLU A 5 -14.05 -0.57 17.17
CA GLU A 5 -15.15 -0.95 16.27
C GLU A 5 -15.43 0.13 15.21
N ASP A 6 -15.38 1.42 15.60
CA ASP A 6 -15.54 2.56 14.68
C ASP A 6 -14.53 2.53 13.53
N ILE A 7 -13.25 2.30 13.83
CA ILE A 7 -12.20 2.22 12.81
C ILE A 7 -12.37 0.96 11.96
N CYS A 8 -12.75 -0.16 12.60
CA CYS A 8 -12.98 -1.41 11.89
C CYS A 8 -14.04 -1.25 10.78
N MET A 9 -15.12 -0.52 11.07
CA MET A 9 -16.21 -0.26 10.13
C MET A 9 -15.83 0.60 8.92
N LYS A 10 -14.70 1.32 8.97
CA LYS A 10 -14.17 2.11 7.85
C LYS A 10 -13.39 1.26 6.84
N PHE A 11 -12.97 0.04 7.20
CA PHE A 11 -12.25 -0.84 6.28
C PHE A 11 -13.18 -1.48 5.24
N PRO A 12 -12.62 -1.88 4.07
CA PRO A 12 -13.29 -2.77 3.14
C PRO A 12 -13.69 -4.09 3.82
N ALA A 13 -14.83 -4.66 3.42
CA ALA A 13 -15.38 -5.89 3.99
C ALA A 13 -14.34 -7.02 4.10
N ILE A 14 -13.51 -7.20 3.07
CA ILE A 14 -12.48 -8.24 3.01
C ILE A 14 -11.45 -8.20 4.16
N LEU A 15 -11.12 -7.00 4.67
CA LEU A 15 -10.24 -6.84 5.83
C LEU A 15 -11.05 -6.80 7.12
N ARG A 16 -12.17 -6.06 7.14
CA ARG A 16 -13.04 -5.92 8.30
C ARG A 16 -13.47 -7.28 8.86
N GLU A 17 -13.99 -8.17 8.02
CA GLU A 17 -14.46 -9.50 8.44
C GLU A 17 -13.33 -10.34 9.08
N LYS A 18 -12.07 -10.10 8.69
CA LYS A 18 -10.89 -10.81 9.20
C LYS A 18 -10.38 -10.25 10.52
N LEU A 19 -10.56 -8.94 10.73
CA LEU A 19 -10.30 -8.29 12.00
C LEU A 19 -11.37 -8.66 13.02
N GLU A 20 -12.65 -8.68 12.63
CA GLU A 20 -13.79 -9.04 13.48
C GLU A 20 -13.72 -10.50 13.95
N SER A 21 -13.32 -11.42 13.06
CA SER A 21 -13.17 -12.84 13.40
C SER A 21 -11.92 -13.16 14.22
N GLY A 22 -10.98 -12.22 14.33
CA GLY A 22 -9.66 -12.45 14.93
C GLY A 22 -8.72 -13.32 14.09
N GLU A 23 -9.07 -13.62 12.83
CA GLU A 23 -8.18 -14.35 11.90
C GLU A 23 -6.92 -13.52 11.56
N VAL A 24 -7.07 -12.20 11.57
CA VAL A 24 -6.01 -11.22 11.33
C VAL A 24 -6.05 -10.18 12.43
N GLU A 25 -4.88 -9.77 12.90
CA GLU A 25 -4.71 -8.61 13.77
C GLU A 25 -3.71 -7.66 13.13
N LEU A 26 -3.92 -6.35 13.30
CA LEU A 26 -2.91 -5.37 12.89
C LEU A 26 -1.72 -5.40 13.86
N PRO A 27 -0.48 -5.18 13.38
CA PRO A 27 0.71 -5.11 14.23
C PRO A 27 0.57 -4.08 15.36
N ASP A 28 1.27 -4.29 16.48
CA ASP A 28 1.16 -3.41 17.65
C ASP A 28 1.74 -2.01 17.45
N ASP A 29 2.66 -1.85 16.50
CA ASP A 29 3.25 -0.58 16.08
C ASP A 29 2.45 0.12 14.96
N THR A 30 1.22 -0.34 14.70
CA THR A 30 0.29 0.34 13.78
C THR A 30 -0.07 1.73 14.28
N LYS A 31 0.04 2.72 13.41
CA LYS A 31 -0.32 4.11 13.69
C LYS A 31 -1.65 4.46 13.02
N ILE A 32 -2.59 4.93 13.83
CA ILE A 32 -3.88 5.45 13.38
C ILE A 32 -3.74 6.96 13.13
N GLU A 33 -3.17 7.67 14.10
CA GLU A 33 -2.89 9.11 14.01
C GLU A 33 -1.42 9.31 13.64
N TYR A 34 -1.18 10.06 12.56
CA TYR A 34 0.16 10.34 12.07
C TYR A 34 0.17 11.50 11.07
N GLU A 35 1.30 12.21 11.03
CA GLU A 35 1.57 13.24 10.03
C GLU A 35 1.70 12.64 8.61
N PRO A 36 1.28 13.36 7.56
CA PRO A 36 1.42 12.91 6.17
C PRO A 36 2.83 12.40 5.83
N ILE A 37 2.91 11.19 5.28
CA ILE A 37 4.18 10.54 4.94
C ILE A 37 4.34 10.55 3.43
N TRP A 38 5.40 11.19 2.94
CA TRP A 38 5.76 11.09 1.52
C TRP A 38 6.19 9.66 1.17
N ALA A 39 5.59 9.09 0.14
CA ALA A 39 5.76 7.68 -0.19
C ALA A 39 5.77 7.41 -1.70
N TYR A 40 6.35 6.26 -2.05
CA TYR A 40 6.47 5.73 -3.40
C TYR A 40 5.85 4.35 -3.48
N ARG A 41 5.11 4.07 -4.54
CA ARG A 41 4.47 2.77 -4.79
C ARG A 41 4.79 2.29 -6.20
N GLY A 42 5.14 1.02 -6.33
CA GLY A 42 5.18 0.39 -7.65
C GLY A 42 3.78 -0.02 -8.08
N ILE A 43 3.40 0.39 -9.28
CA ILE A 43 2.09 0.12 -9.89
C ILE A 43 2.27 -0.75 -11.13
N ASP A 44 1.31 -1.63 -11.40
CA ASP A 44 1.31 -2.51 -12.58
C ASP A 44 0.74 -1.72 -13.77
N ARG A 45 1.61 -1.35 -14.73
CA ARG A 45 1.27 -0.51 -15.88
C ARG A 45 2.12 -0.89 -17.09
N GLU A 46 1.53 -0.89 -18.27
CA GLU A 46 2.29 -1.05 -19.50
C GLU A 46 3.16 0.19 -19.78
N ARG A 47 4.18 0.01 -20.63
CA ARG A 47 5.16 1.07 -20.93
C ARG A 47 4.47 2.36 -21.39
N ASP A 48 3.50 2.24 -22.29
CA ASP A 48 2.85 3.36 -22.97
C ASP A 48 1.55 3.81 -22.28
N ASP A 49 1.19 3.20 -21.14
CA ASP A 49 0.01 3.60 -20.37
C ASP A 49 0.28 4.90 -19.61
N ILE A 50 -0.28 6.00 -20.10
CA ILE A 50 -0.16 7.34 -19.53
C ILE A 50 -1.36 7.75 -18.67
N THR A 51 -2.29 6.83 -18.39
CA THR A 51 -3.48 7.17 -17.62
C THR A 51 -3.10 7.53 -16.17
N PRO A 52 -3.82 8.46 -15.53
CA PRO A 52 -3.57 8.84 -14.14
C PRO A 52 -3.64 7.64 -13.18
N VAL A 53 -3.05 7.83 -12.00
CA VAL A 53 -3.19 6.85 -10.90
C VAL A 53 -4.66 6.72 -10.54
N THR A 54 -5.11 5.47 -10.39
CA THR A 54 -6.49 5.14 -10.01
C THR A 54 -6.49 4.19 -8.82
N GLU A 55 -7.67 3.95 -8.25
CA GLU A 55 -7.88 2.99 -7.16
C GLU A 55 -7.38 1.58 -7.50
N LYS A 56 -7.41 1.20 -8.78
CA LYS A 56 -6.90 -0.09 -9.26
C LYS A 56 -5.41 -0.26 -8.96
N ASP A 57 -4.64 0.83 -9.01
CA ASP A 57 -3.22 0.82 -8.69
C ASP A 57 -2.95 0.59 -7.20
N PHE A 58 -3.94 0.84 -6.34
CA PHE A 58 -3.84 0.78 -4.88
C PHE A 58 -4.55 -0.43 -4.26
N GLN A 59 -4.90 -1.42 -5.08
CA GLN A 59 -5.46 -2.67 -4.57
C GLN A 59 -4.41 -3.46 -3.77
N SER A 60 -4.85 -4.01 -2.64
CA SER A 60 -4.09 -4.97 -1.84
C SER A 60 -4.03 -6.34 -2.51
N TYR A 61 -3.12 -7.20 -2.05
CA TYR A 61 -3.03 -8.57 -2.58
C TYR A 61 -4.31 -9.38 -2.35
N ALA A 62 -4.99 -9.15 -1.24
CA ALA A 62 -6.30 -9.71 -0.96
C ALA A 62 -7.34 -9.30 -2.02
N SER A 63 -7.41 -8.01 -2.35
CA SER A 63 -8.34 -7.47 -3.34
C SER A 63 -8.05 -8.00 -4.75
N LEU A 64 -6.76 -8.15 -5.10
CA LEU A 64 -6.31 -8.75 -6.35
C LEU A 64 -6.42 -10.29 -6.38
N LYS A 65 -6.93 -10.92 -5.32
CA LYS A 65 -7.00 -12.38 -5.16
C LYS A 65 -5.66 -13.08 -5.43
N ARG A 66 -4.53 -12.41 -5.13
CA ARG A 66 -3.21 -12.98 -5.37
C ARG A 66 -2.99 -14.17 -4.45
N ARG A 67 -2.60 -15.31 -5.04
CA ARG A 67 -2.27 -16.52 -4.29
C ARG A 67 -0.99 -16.28 -3.48
N LEU A 68 -1.05 -16.59 -2.20
CA LEU A 68 0.14 -16.75 -1.38
C LEU A 68 0.88 -18.04 -1.79
N LYS A 69 2.19 -18.06 -1.55
CA LYS A 69 2.97 -19.31 -1.67
C LYS A 69 2.45 -20.33 -0.66
N ARG A 70 2.49 -21.62 -1.03
CA ARG A 70 2.03 -22.72 -0.18
C ARG A 70 2.72 -22.66 1.19
N GLY A 71 1.93 -22.68 2.27
CA GLY A 71 2.42 -22.60 3.65
C GLY A 71 2.49 -21.19 4.25
N MET A 72 2.29 -20.13 3.47
CA MET A 72 2.20 -18.77 4.00
C MET A 72 0.80 -18.43 4.51
N LYS A 73 0.72 -17.86 5.71
CA LYS A 73 -0.52 -17.32 6.28
C LYS A 73 -0.81 -15.92 5.72
N LYS A 74 -2.10 -15.59 5.59
CA LYS A 74 -2.54 -14.24 5.25
C LYS A 74 -2.40 -13.35 6.49
N THR A 75 -1.34 -12.58 6.56
CA THR A 75 -1.13 -11.58 7.63
C THR A 75 -1.78 -10.25 7.25
N ALA A 76 -1.81 -9.28 8.17
CA ALA A 76 -2.32 -7.93 7.90
C ALA A 76 -1.74 -7.31 6.61
N ASN A 77 -0.45 -7.54 6.33
CA ASN A 77 0.22 -7.02 5.13
C ASN A 77 -0.40 -7.52 3.82
N TYR A 78 -1.06 -8.69 3.83
CA TYR A 78 -1.77 -9.21 2.66
C TYR A 78 -2.99 -8.35 2.27
N TYR A 79 -3.56 -7.65 3.24
CA TYR A 79 -4.72 -6.78 3.08
C TYR A 79 -4.35 -5.31 2.95
N GLY A 80 -3.11 -4.94 3.28
CA GLY A 80 -2.59 -3.59 3.13
C GLY A 80 -2.01 -3.31 1.74
N VAL A 81 -1.80 -2.02 1.49
CA VAL A 81 -1.15 -1.46 0.32
C VAL A 81 0.32 -1.26 0.65
N SER A 82 1.20 -1.85 -0.16
CA SER A 82 2.65 -1.64 -0.01
C SER A 82 3.12 -0.35 -0.68
N LEU A 83 3.79 0.50 0.09
CA LEU A 83 4.54 1.67 -0.34
C LEU A 83 5.94 1.69 0.29
N TYR A 84 6.75 2.68 -0.05
CA TYR A 84 8.12 2.86 0.44
C TYR A 84 8.43 4.33 0.67
N GLN A 85 9.22 4.68 1.68
CA GLN A 85 9.55 6.08 1.99
C GLN A 85 10.46 6.75 0.95
N THR A 86 11.24 5.96 0.20
CA THR A 86 12.18 6.49 -0.79
C THR A 86 12.00 5.81 -2.15
N LYS A 87 12.37 6.54 -3.21
CA LYS A 87 12.39 6.02 -4.58
C LYS A 87 13.33 4.80 -4.70
N THR A 88 14.51 4.88 -4.12
CA THR A 88 15.49 3.78 -4.12
C THR A 88 14.97 2.53 -3.42
N ALA A 89 14.22 2.67 -2.32
CA ALA A 89 13.65 1.51 -1.63
C ALA A 89 12.62 0.77 -2.50
N VAL A 90 11.72 1.49 -3.20
CA VAL A 90 10.77 0.84 -4.13
C VAL A 90 11.48 0.24 -5.34
N GLU A 91 12.52 0.90 -5.84
CA GLU A 91 13.33 0.41 -6.97
C GLU A 91 14.01 -0.91 -6.62
N ASN A 92 14.68 -0.98 -5.46
CA ASN A 92 15.34 -2.18 -4.96
C ASN A 92 14.34 -3.30 -4.67
N ALA A 93 13.25 -2.99 -3.97
CA ALA A 93 12.26 -4.00 -3.56
C ALA A 93 11.56 -4.65 -4.76
N LEU A 94 11.28 -3.87 -5.81
CA LEU A 94 10.57 -4.35 -7.00
C LEU A 94 11.50 -4.68 -8.18
N LYS A 95 12.81 -4.51 -8.01
CA LYS A 95 13.87 -4.78 -9.00
C LYS A 95 13.67 -3.97 -10.28
N PHE A 96 13.50 -2.66 -10.15
CA PHE A 96 13.44 -1.75 -11.28
C PHE A 96 14.81 -1.69 -12.02
N PRO A 97 14.81 -1.36 -13.33
CA PRO A 97 13.67 -1.03 -14.19
C PRO A 97 12.85 -2.26 -14.60
N ARG A 98 11.52 -2.12 -14.69
CA ARG A 98 10.63 -3.18 -15.19
C ARG A 98 9.65 -2.61 -16.22
N PRO A 99 9.58 -3.18 -17.44
CA PRO A 99 8.73 -2.64 -18.50
C PRO A 99 7.23 -2.61 -18.17
N SER A 100 6.77 -3.54 -17.32
CA SER A 100 5.36 -3.68 -16.91
C SER A 100 5.05 -3.01 -15.56
N LYS A 101 5.94 -2.14 -15.07
CA LYS A 101 5.71 -1.39 -13.84
C LYS A 101 6.14 0.05 -13.96
N LYS A 102 5.40 0.93 -13.29
CA LYS A 102 5.75 2.33 -13.07
C LYS A 102 5.82 2.61 -11.57
N ILE A 103 6.36 3.77 -11.21
CA ILE A 103 6.37 4.23 -9.81
C ILE A 103 5.38 5.40 -9.72
N ALA A 104 4.50 5.35 -8.73
CA ALA A 104 3.68 6.48 -8.30
C ALA A 104 4.24 7.05 -7.00
N LYS A 105 4.07 8.36 -6.79
CA LYS A 105 4.42 9.06 -5.55
C LYS A 105 3.28 9.91 -5.04
N GLY A 106 3.21 10.11 -3.74
CA GLY A 106 2.15 10.88 -3.08
C GLY A 106 2.25 10.77 -1.56
N TYR A 107 1.24 11.28 -0.87
CA TYR A 107 1.18 11.24 0.59
C TYR A 107 0.31 10.09 1.09
N VAL A 108 0.84 9.34 2.05
CA VAL A 108 0.09 8.45 2.94
C VAL A 108 -0.42 9.31 4.09
N VAL A 109 -1.74 9.34 4.29
CA VAL A 109 -2.41 10.23 5.25
C VAL A 109 -3.39 9.44 6.11
N GLN A 110 -3.56 9.85 7.37
CA GLN A 110 -4.39 9.15 8.36
C GLN A 110 -5.86 9.02 7.94
N GLU A 111 -6.38 9.96 7.15
CA GLU A 111 -7.73 9.94 6.59
C GLU A 111 -7.94 8.78 5.63
N GLY A 112 -6.87 8.26 5.04
CA GLY A 112 -6.93 7.07 4.20
C GLY A 112 -6.75 5.77 4.96
N GLY A 113 -6.38 5.81 6.23
CA GLY A 113 -6.37 4.66 7.12
C GLY A 113 -5.05 4.45 7.85
N PRO A 114 -4.98 3.47 8.76
CA PRO A 114 -3.81 3.23 9.58
C PRO A 114 -2.64 2.72 8.75
N GLN A 115 -1.43 2.98 9.22
CA GLN A 115 -0.21 2.51 8.56
C GLN A 115 0.79 1.93 9.55
N GLN A 116 1.66 1.05 9.05
CA GLN A 116 2.85 0.60 9.74
C GLN A 116 4.07 0.88 8.84
N THR A 117 5.11 1.48 9.41
CA THR A 117 6.36 1.74 8.70
C THR A 117 7.47 0.88 9.30
N ASN A 118 8.03 -0.02 8.49
CA ASN A 118 9.24 -0.75 8.84
C ASN A 118 10.47 0.12 8.58
N LYS A 119 11.15 0.55 9.65
CA LYS A 119 12.29 1.49 9.57
C LYS A 119 13.50 0.94 8.84
N GLU A 120 13.74 -0.37 8.90
CA GLU A 120 14.91 -1.01 8.29
C GLU A 120 14.77 -1.11 6.76
N THR A 121 13.59 -1.48 6.30
CA THR A 121 13.29 -1.68 4.87
C THR A 121 12.66 -0.46 4.20
N GLN A 122 12.31 0.56 5.00
CA GLN A 122 11.54 1.73 4.59
C GLN A 122 10.17 1.38 3.97
N HIS A 123 9.68 0.16 4.17
CA HIS A 123 8.38 -0.28 3.69
C HIS A 123 7.27 0.31 4.55
N ILE A 124 6.24 0.83 3.89
CA ILE A 124 5.00 1.30 4.51
C ILE A 124 3.91 0.32 4.10
N CYS A 125 3.26 -0.29 5.08
CA CYS A 125 2.01 -1.00 4.88
C CYS A 125 0.86 -0.06 5.26
N TRP A 126 0.02 0.29 4.29
CA TRP A 126 -1.11 1.20 4.50
C TRP A 126 -2.43 0.45 4.32
N TRP A 127 -3.24 0.36 5.37
CA TRP A 127 -4.55 -0.29 5.31
C TRP A 127 -5.60 0.75 4.93
N LEU A 128 -5.97 0.77 3.65
CA LEU A 128 -6.90 1.76 3.12
C LEU A 128 -8.32 1.56 3.64
N TYR A 129 -8.97 2.66 4.01
CA TYR A 129 -10.42 2.72 4.17
C TYR A 129 -11.13 2.59 2.82
N LYS A 130 -12.36 2.08 2.86
CA LYS A 130 -13.12 1.67 1.66
C LYS A 130 -13.36 2.80 0.65
N ASP A 131 -13.56 4.03 1.12
CA ASP A 131 -13.99 5.17 0.30
C ASP A 131 -12.88 6.25 0.17
N PHE A 132 -11.63 5.90 0.47
CA PHE A 132 -10.54 6.88 0.44
C PHE A 132 -10.12 7.21 -1.00
N ASN A 133 -9.99 8.50 -1.29
CA ASN A 133 -9.64 9.01 -2.62
C ASN A 133 -8.11 9.07 -2.80
N ILE A 134 -7.60 8.33 -3.79
CA ILE A 134 -6.15 8.19 -4.09
C ILE A 134 -5.61 9.26 -5.07
N SER A 135 -6.45 10.17 -5.57
CA SER A 135 -6.09 11.18 -6.60
C SER A 135 -4.88 12.07 -6.27
N GLY A 136 -4.43 12.13 -5.01
CA GLY A 136 -3.19 12.80 -4.63
C GLY A 136 -1.89 12.11 -5.11
N PHE A 137 -1.97 10.88 -5.62
CA PHE A 137 -0.81 10.17 -6.17
C PHE A 137 -0.62 10.43 -7.67
N VAL A 138 0.64 10.61 -8.08
CA VAL A 138 1.04 10.86 -9.47
C VAL A 138 2.13 9.90 -9.91
N ILE A 139 2.12 9.49 -11.18
CA ILE A 139 3.18 8.67 -11.76
C ILE A 139 4.45 9.52 -11.90
N ILE A 140 5.60 9.00 -11.48
CA ILE A 140 6.88 9.61 -11.84
C ILE A 140 7.32 9.08 -13.18
N GLU A 141 7.56 10.00 -14.11
CA GLU A 141 8.30 9.67 -15.31
C GLU A 141 9.73 9.30 -14.92
N LYS A 142 10.36 8.42 -15.69
CA LYS A 142 11.80 8.21 -15.52
C LYS A 142 12.45 9.55 -15.83
N SER A 143 13.16 10.12 -14.86
CA SER A 143 14.22 11.08 -15.18
C SER A 143 15.11 10.36 -16.19
N ASP A 144 15.10 10.83 -17.43
CA ASP A 144 16.07 10.42 -18.43
C ASP A 144 17.45 10.59 -17.79
N GLY A 145 18.25 9.52 -17.80
CA GLY A 145 19.56 9.56 -17.21
C GLY A 145 20.39 10.63 -17.91
N ASN A 146 20.81 11.64 -17.17
CA ASN A 146 21.95 12.47 -17.52
C ASN A 146 22.52 13.02 -16.21
N GLU A 147 23.47 12.27 -15.66
CA GLU A 147 24.70 12.81 -15.08
C GLU A 147 25.83 11.83 -15.36
#